data_AF-A0A970RMY2-F1
#
_entry.id   AF-A0A970RMY2-F1
#
_cell.length_a   1.000
_cell.length_b   1.000
_cell.length_c   1.000
_cell.angle_alpha   90.00
_cell.angle_beta   90.00
_cell.angle_gamma   90.00
#
_symmetry.space_group_name_H-M   'P 1'
#
loop_
_entity.id
_entity.type
_entity.pdbx_description
1 polymer ?
#
loop_
_entity_poly.entity_id
_entity_poly.type
_entity_poly.pdbx_seq_one_letter_code
_entity_poly.pdbx_strand_id
1 'polypeptide(L)'
;MAHYLFNARDIAAYCKWAGVPAHLEKDYLQFLFGKRDVLLARPLAAEYTIFEREVFREMYYLWSVGFVNEYSDVELIAPDHSIAIFCAQEFIALESYMKLIALHLVFTRGLPYVRLNFVGLPLLLGISGDYEGFERNVAMAFDALRLRATDIFGRVLDMKIGIPDELLCISLRDDVKELLFGEDGTGRKAGTDIRAKMSALKEKSLKEREDREREQASATARTGAKRIKDDQVNRGTRNGRS
;
A
#
# COMPACT_ATOMS: atom_id res chain seq x y z
N MET A 1 20.20 -17.46 -8.23
CA MET A 1 18.83 -17.53 -8.77
C MET A 1 18.28 -16.12 -8.88
N ALA A 2 17.58 -15.79 -9.97
CA ALA A 2 16.89 -14.50 -10.10
C ALA A 2 15.57 -14.54 -9.30
N HIS A 3 15.25 -13.48 -8.56
CA HIS A 3 13.98 -13.38 -7.82
C HIS A 3 12.83 -13.02 -8.75
N TYR A 4 11.61 -13.45 -8.40
CA TYR A 4 10.42 -13.14 -9.18
C TYR A 4 10.03 -11.68 -9.02
N LEU A 5 9.60 -11.06 -10.12
CA LEU A 5 9.09 -9.70 -10.17
C LEU A 5 7.66 -9.74 -10.71
N PHE A 6 6.77 -8.99 -10.08
CA PHE A 6 5.34 -8.99 -10.38
C PHE A 6 5.05 -8.40 -11.76
N ASN A 7 4.15 -9.07 -12.47
CA ASN A 7 3.59 -8.60 -13.73
C ASN A 7 2.24 -7.87 -13.51
N ALA A 8 1.66 -7.33 -14.57
CA ALA A 8 0.43 -6.56 -14.49
C ALA A 8 -0.78 -7.40 -14.03
N ARG A 9 -0.83 -8.69 -14.43
CA ARG A 9 -1.92 -9.61 -14.07
C ARG A 9 -1.85 -10.02 -12.61
N ASP A 10 -0.65 -10.25 -12.06
CA ASP A 10 -0.49 -10.54 -10.63
C ASP A 10 -1.07 -9.39 -9.77
N ILE A 11 -0.75 -8.15 -10.15
CA ILE A 11 -1.20 -6.94 -9.45
C ILE A 11 -2.70 -6.74 -9.63
N ALA A 12 -3.22 -6.95 -10.83
CA ALA A 12 -4.65 -6.88 -11.12
C ALA A 12 -5.45 -7.90 -10.30
N ALA A 13 -4.97 -9.14 -10.23
CA ALA A 13 -5.57 -10.20 -9.42
C ALA A 13 -5.59 -9.80 -7.95
N TYR A 14 -4.49 -9.27 -7.42
CA TYR A 14 -4.45 -8.76 -6.06
C TYR A 14 -5.46 -7.63 -5.83
N CYS A 15 -5.50 -6.61 -6.68
CA CYS A 15 -6.41 -5.47 -6.52
C CYS A 15 -7.88 -5.92 -6.47
N LYS A 16 -8.24 -6.87 -7.32
CA LYS A 16 -9.58 -7.48 -7.32
C LYS A 16 -9.84 -8.29 -6.07
N TRP A 17 -8.94 -9.20 -5.73
CA TRP A 17 -9.07 -10.09 -4.59
C TRP A 17 -9.17 -9.33 -3.26
N ALA A 18 -8.25 -8.39 -3.02
CA ALA A 18 -8.23 -7.59 -1.79
C ALA A 18 -9.35 -6.53 -1.75
N GLY A 19 -10.18 -6.43 -2.79
CA GLY A 19 -11.24 -5.44 -2.88
C GLY A 19 -10.73 -4.01 -2.79
N VAL A 20 -9.57 -3.72 -3.42
CA VAL A 20 -8.95 -2.39 -3.38
C VAL A 20 -9.95 -1.37 -3.93
N PRO A 21 -10.36 -0.36 -3.13
CA PRO A 21 -11.28 0.64 -3.60
C PRO A 21 -10.71 1.45 -4.77
N ALA A 22 -11.54 1.81 -5.75
CA ALA A 22 -11.11 2.57 -6.93
C ALA A 22 -10.35 3.87 -6.62
N HIS A 23 -10.67 4.52 -5.50
CA HIS A 23 -9.99 5.74 -5.07
C HIS A 23 -8.58 5.50 -4.49
N LEU A 24 -8.24 4.26 -4.12
CA LEU A 24 -6.93 3.84 -3.60
C LEU A 24 -6.07 3.10 -4.63
N GLU A 25 -6.66 2.58 -5.71
CA GLU A 25 -5.92 1.84 -6.76
C GLU A 25 -4.71 2.63 -7.27
N LYS A 26 -4.88 3.93 -7.57
CA LYS A 26 -3.77 4.78 -8.04
C LYS A 26 -2.65 4.93 -7.02
N ASP A 27 -2.97 5.08 -5.74
CA ASP A 27 -1.96 5.20 -4.68
C ASP A 27 -1.15 3.91 -4.57
N TYR A 28 -1.80 2.76 -4.74
CA TYR A 28 -1.17 1.44 -4.72
C TYR A 28 -0.24 1.26 -5.92
N LEU A 29 -0.70 1.62 -7.12
CA LEU A 29 0.11 1.56 -8.34
C LEU A 29 1.31 2.51 -8.28
N GLN A 30 1.13 3.74 -7.78
CA GLN A 30 2.23 4.67 -7.56
C GLN A 30 3.27 4.13 -6.57
N PHE A 31 2.82 3.50 -5.48
CA PHE A 31 3.73 2.85 -4.53
C PHE A 31 4.57 1.75 -5.21
N LEU A 32 3.92 0.84 -5.94
CA LEU A 32 4.63 -0.23 -6.65
C LEU A 32 5.62 0.33 -7.67
N PHE A 33 5.21 1.33 -8.45
CA PHE A 33 6.07 1.93 -9.45
C PHE A 33 7.25 2.69 -8.83
N GLY A 34 7.06 3.32 -7.67
CA GLY A 34 8.16 3.92 -6.90
C GLY A 34 9.19 2.90 -6.39
N LYS A 35 8.84 1.61 -6.37
CA LYS A 35 9.69 0.49 -5.96
C LYS A 35 9.92 -0.51 -7.11
N ARG A 36 9.75 -0.06 -8.35
CA ARG A 36 9.73 -0.91 -9.57
C ARG A 36 10.97 -1.78 -9.75
N ASP A 37 12.15 -1.30 -9.40
CA ASP A 37 13.40 -2.05 -9.57
C ASP A 37 13.48 -3.29 -8.67
N VAL A 38 12.68 -3.30 -7.59
CA VAL A 38 12.59 -4.40 -6.63
C VAL A 38 11.36 -5.27 -6.87
N LEU A 39 10.28 -4.71 -7.42
CA LEU A 39 8.97 -5.36 -7.46
C LEU A 39 8.44 -5.68 -8.86
N LEU A 40 8.79 -4.91 -9.90
CA LEU A 40 8.10 -4.98 -11.18
C LEU A 40 8.98 -5.58 -12.28
N ALA A 41 8.38 -6.44 -13.12
CA ALA A 41 9.07 -6.97 -14.28
C ALA A 41 9.48 -5.83 -15.24
N ARG A 42 10.66 -5.95 -15.86
CA ARG A 42 11.27 -4.89 -16.69
C ARG A 42 10.39 -4.22 -17.76
N PRO A 43 9.52 -4.92 -18.53
CA PRO A 43 8.67 -4.22 -19.49
C PRO A 43 7.67 -3.25 -18.82
N LEU A 44 7.30 -3.49 -17.56
CA LEU A 44 6.40 -2.64 -16.78
C LEU A 44 7.13 -1.55 -15.98
N ALA A 45 8.42 -1.74 -15.69
CA ALA A 45 9.21 -0.78 -14.93
C ALA A 45 9.64 0.46 -15.74
N ALA A 46 9.36 0.50 -17.05
CA ALA A 46 9.82 1.58 -17.93
C ALA A 46 9.03 2.89 -17.73
N GLU A 47 7.70 2.83 -17.80
CA GLU A 47 6.83 4.01 -17.79
C GLU A 47 5.56 3.76 -16.97
N TYR A 48 5.18 4.73 -16.14
CA TYR A 48 4.03 4.61 -15.25
C TYR A 48 2.71 4.48 -16.01
N THR A 49 2.53 5.24 -17.08
CA THR A 49 1.31 5.25 -17.89
C THR A 49 1.06 3.89 -18.55
N ILE A 50 2.11 3.24 -19.04
CA ILE A 50 2.06 1.89 -19.60
C ILE A 50 1.71 0.91 -18.49
N PHE A 51 2.42 0.95 -17.36
CA PHE A 51 2.16 0.10 -16.21
C PHE A 51 0.70 0.19 -15.73
N GLU A 52 0.19 1.41 -15.50
CA GLU A 52 -1.18 1.69 -15.07
C GLU A 52 -2.19 1.10 -16.06
N ARG A 53 -2.00 1.38 -17.36
CA ARG A 53 -2.88 0.88 -18.41
C ARG A 53 -2.91 -0.65 -18.48
N GLU A 54 -1.75 -1.29 -18.40
CA GLU A 54 -1.65 -2.75 -18.44
C GLU A 54 -2.37 -3.37 -17.23
N VAL A 55 -2.14 -2.85 -16.01
CA VAL A 55 -2.83 -3.36 -14.81
C VAL A 55 -4.35 -3.22 -14.94
N PHE A 56 -4.84 -2.05 -15.37
CA PHE A 56 -6.29 -1.86 -15.56
C PHE A 56 -6.87 -2.79 -16.63
N ARG A 57 -6.17 -2.98 -17.76
CA ARG A 57 -6.59 -3.95 -18.79
C ARG A 57 -6.76 -5.34 -18.17
N GLU A 58 -5.79 -5.77 -17.37
CA GLU A 58 -5.85 -7.07 -16.70
C GLU A 58 -6.95 -7.16 -15.65
N MET A 59 -7.23 -6.08 -14.91
CA MET A 59 -8.35 -6.03 -13.97
C MET A 59 -9.70 -6.19 -14.66
N TYR A 60 -9.89 -5.52 -15.81
CA TYR A 60 -11.11 -5.68 -16.62
C TYR A 60 -11.24 -7.09 -17.18
N TYR A 61 -10.13 -7.68 -17.65
CA TYR A 61 -10.11 -9.07 -18.09
C TYR A 61 -10.55 -10.02 -16.97
N LEU A 62 -9.92 -9.92 -15.79
CA LEU A 62 -10.26 -10.76 -14.62
C LEU A 62 -11.72 -10.58 -14.19
N TRP A 63 -12.27 -9.37 -14.29
CA TRP A 63 -13.68 -9.14 -14.04
C TRP A 63 -14.58 -9.85 -15.07
N SER A 64 -14.20 -9.79 -16.36
CA SER A 64 -14.98 -10.40 -17.44
C SER A 64 -15.04 -11.93 -17.35
N VAL A 65 -14.01 -12.56 -16.79
CA VAL A 65 -13.96 -14.01 -16.59
C VAL A 65 -14.52 -14.45 -15.22
N GLY A 66 -15.01 -13.51 -14.40
CA GLY A 66 -15.69 -13.82 -13.15
C GLY A 66 -14.79 -14.05 -11.94
N PHE A 67 -13.58 -13.49 -11.91
CA PHE A 67 -12.70 -13.56 -10.73
C PHE A 67 -13.27 -12.76 -9.56
N VAL A 68 -13.73 -13.47 -8.52
CA VAL A 68 -14.41 -12.93 -7.33
C VAL A 68 -13.78 -13.45 -6.02
N ASN A 69 -13.29 -14.68 -5.96
CA ASN A 69 -12.86 -15.36 -4.73
C ASN A 69 -11.45 -16.00 -4.84
N GLU A 70 -10.72 -16.00 -3.73
CA GLU A 70 -9.28 -16.30 -3.63
C GLU A 70 -8.91 -17.77 -3.87
N TYR A 71 -9.77 -18.71 -3.48
CA TYR A 71 -9.49 -20.14 -3.61
C TYR A 71 -10.11 -20.75 -4.86
N SER A 72 -11.37 -20.38 -5.19
CA SER A 72 -12.06 -20.95 -6.35
C SER A 72 -11.55 -20.40 -7.67
N ASP A 73 -10.98 -19.19 -7.67
CA ASP A 73 -10.70 -18.47 -8.91
C ASP A 73 -9.19 -18.25 -9.12
N VAL A 74 -8.32 -18.81 -8.26
CA VAL A 74 -6.86 -18.69 -8.39
C VAL A 74 -6.38 -19.24 -9.75
N GLU A 75 -7.08 -20.22 -10.29
CA GLU A 75 -6.83 -20.76 -11.63
C GLU A 75 -7.06 -19.69 -12.72
N LEU A 76 -8.02 -18.78 -12.55
CA LEU A 76 -8.30 -17.71 -13.52
C LEU A 76 -7.19 -16.64 -13.58
N ILE A 77 -6.28 -16.61 -12.60
CA ILE A 77 -5.11 -15.73 -12.60
C ILE A 77 -4.10 -16.22 -13.66
N ALA A 78 -4.04 -17.52 -13.90
CA ALA A 78 -3.18 -18.16 -14.88
C ALA A 78 -4.04 -18.70 -16.04
N PRO A 79 -4.24 -17.93 -17.13
CA PRO A 79 -5.02 -18.37 -18.27
C PRO A 79 -4.53 -19.70 -18.84
N ASP A 80 -5.39 -20.33 -19.63
CA ASP A 80 -5.04 -21.51 -20.40
C ASP A 80 -3.70 -21.33 -21.14
N HIS A 81 -2.85 -22.35 -21.02
CA HIS A 81 -1.47 -22.38 -21.56
C HIS A 81 -0.46 -21.44 -20.88
N SER A 82 -0.79 -20.86 -19.72
CA SER A 82 0.20 -20.17 -18.90
C SER A 82 1.28 -21.14 -18.42
N ILE A 83 2.52 -20.65 -18.42
CA ILE A 83 3.69 -21.41 -17.97
C ILE A 83 4.01 -20.97 -16.54
N ALA A 84 4.16 -21.95 -15.64
CA ALA A 84 4.63 -21.68 -14.30
C ALA A 84 6.05 -21.07 -14.33
N ILE A 85 6.27 -20.04 -13.52
CA ILE A 85 7.49 -19.23 -13.60
C ILE A 85 8.56 -19.77 -12.66
N PHE A 86 8.16 -20.22 -11.48
CA PHE A 86 9.08 -20.78 -10.50
C PHE A 86 8.57 -22.06 -9.84
N CYS A 87 7.27 -22.35 -9.89
CA CYS A 87 6.77 -23.68 -9.56
C CYS A 87 6.87 -24.62 -10.77
N ALA A 88 6.76 -25.92 -10.52
CA ALA A 88 6.43 -26.90 -11.56
C ALA A 88 5.00 -26.66 -12.06
N GLN A 89 4.75 -27.03 -13.32
CA GLN A 89 3.53 -26.68 -14.04
C GLN A 89 2.24 -27.13 -13.34
N GLU A 90 2.25 -28.31 -12.73
CA GLU A 90 1.11 -28.87 -11.97
C GLU A 90 0.79 -28.11 -10.66
N PHE A 91 1.69 -27.21 -10.22
CA PHE A 91 1.51 -26.36 -9.04
C PHE A 91 1.35 -24.87 -9.41
N ILE A 92 0.91 -24.56 -10.64
CA ILE A 92 0.69 -23.16 -11.07
C ILE A 92 -0.35 -22.42 -10.21
N ALA A 93 -1.35 -23.13 -9.68
CA ALA A 93 -2.32 -22.57 -8.74
C ALA A 93 -1.65 -22.12 -7.42
N LEU A 94 -0.71 -22.92 -6.89
CA LEU A 94 0.11 -22.53 -5.74
C LEU A 94 0.94 -21.29 -6.04
N GLU A 95 1.55 -21.23 -7.22
CA GLU A 95 2.32 -20.06 -7.66
C GLU A 95 1.46 -18.78 -7.65
N SER A 96 0.27 -18.83 -8.27
CA SER A 96 -0.67 -17.72 -8.29
C SER A 96 -1.11 -17.30 -6.88
N TYR A 97 -1.46 -18.27 -6.03
CA TYR A 97 -1.86 -18.02 -4.66
C TYR A 97 -0.74 -17.36 -3.84
N MET A 98 0.48 -17.89 -3.92
CA MET A 98 1.61 -17.35 -3.17
C MET A 98 1.99 -15.94 -3.64
N LYS A 99 1.82 -15.62 -4.94
CA LYS A 99 1.96 -14.24 -5.44
C LYS A 99 0.94 -13.28 -4.82
N LEU A 100 -0.31 -13.69 -4.65
CA LEU A 100 -1.33 -12.89 -3.95
C LEU A 100 -0.93 -12.61 -2.50
N ILE A 101 -0.47 -13.63 -1.77
CA ILE A 101 -0.01 -13.47 -0.39
C ILE A 101 1.19 -12.53 -0.31
N ALA A 102 2.16 -12.67 -1.22
CA ALA A 102 3.32 -11.79 -1.27
C ALA A 102 2.91 -10.34 -1.56
N LEU A 103 2.02 -10.10 -2.53
CA LEU A 103 1.47 -8.77 -2.80
C LEU A 103 0.70 -8.21 -1.61
N HIS A 104 -0.06 -9.04 -0.89
CA HIS A 104 -0.75 -8.62 0.34
C HIS A 104 0.21 -8.08 1.39
N LEU A 105 1.35 -8.76 1.59
CA LEU A 105 2.38 -8.33 2.52
C LEU A 105 3.10 -7.06 2.03
N VAL A 106 3.27 -6.88 0.72
CA VAL A 106 3.86 -5.68 0.11
C VAL A 106 2.95 -4.46 0.31
N PHE A 107 1.64 -4.63 0.10
CA PHE A 107 0.68 -3.53 0.20
C PHE A 107 0.27 -3.22 1.64
N THR A 108 0.22 -4.22 2.51
CA THR A 108 -0.19 -4.06 3.90
C THR A 108 1.01 -3.82 4.79
N ARG A 109 1.61 -2.63 4.65
CA ARG A 109 2.79 -2.19 5.41
C ARG A 109 2.74 -2.49 6.92
N GLY A 110 1.57 -2.37 7.55
CA GLY A 110 1.40 -2.60 8.99
C GLY A 110 1.22 -4.06 9.38
N LEU A 111 1.13 -4.98 8.42
CA LEU A 111 0.92 -6.39 8.67
C LEU A 111 2.28 -7.08 8.79
N PRO A 112 2.68 -7.57 9.98
CA PRO A 112 3.97 -8.20 10.16
C PRO A 112 4.05 -9.57 9.46
N TYR A 113 2.92 -10.27 9.36
CA TYR A 113 2.79 -11.60 8.76
C TYR A 113 1.33 -11.93 8.43
N VAL A 114 1.14 -12.90 7.53
CA VAL A 114 -0.12 -13.63 7.32
C VAL A 114 -0.01 -15.00 7.99
N ARG A 115 -1.11 -15.51 8.53
CA ARG A 115 -1.15 -16.88 9.07
C ARG A 115 -1.65 -17.84 8.00
N LEU A 116 -0.91 -18.91 7.76
CA LEU A 116 -1.26 -19.91 6.74
C LEU A 116 -1.04 -21.32 7.28
N ASN A 117 -1.96 -22.22 6.96
CA ASN A 117 -1.77 -23.66 7.14
C ASN A 117 -1.64 -24.32 5.76
N PHE A 118 -0.55 -25.06 5.56
CA PHE A 118 -0.24 -25.71 4.29
C PHE A 118 -0.86 -27.11 4.13
N VAL A 119 -1.30 -27.77 5.20
CA VAL A 119 -1.78 -29.16 5.15
C VAL A 119 -3.09 -29.34 4.38
N GLY A 120 -3.97 -28.34 4.43
CA GLY A 120 -5.22 -28.33 3.65
C GLY A 120 -5.13 -27.56 2.33
N LEU A 121 -4.02 -26.86 2.08
CA LEU A 121 -3.91 -25.94 0.96
C LEU A 121 -3.95 -26.62 -0.41
N PRO A 122 -3.35 -27.81 -0.65
CA PRO A 122 -3.45 -28.48 -1.95
C PRO A 122 -4.89 -28.70 -2.39
N LEU A 123 -5.75 -29.16 -1.47
CA LEU A 123 -7.16 -29.41 -1.74
C LEU A 123 -7.93 -28.11 -2.06
N LEU A 124 -7.65 -27.04 -1.32
CA LEU A 124 -8.30 -25.74 -1.53
C LEU A 124 -7.93 -25.11 -2.88
N LEU A 125 -6.72 -25.37 -3.36
CA LEU A 125 -6.21 -24.84 -4.63
C LEU A 125 -6.40 -25.80 -5.82
N GLY A 126 -7.08 -26.93 -5.64
CA GLY A 126 -7.31 -27.90 -6.72
C GLY A 126 -6.03 -28.61 -7.21
N ILE A 127 -4.98 -28.66 -6.40
CA ILE A 127 -3.68 -29.21 -6.78
C ILE A 127 -3.76 -30.74 -6.80
N SER A 128 -3.39 -31.32 -7.94
CA SER A 128 -3.40 -32.77 -8.19
C SER A 128 -2.04 -33.45 -8.01
N GLY A 129 -0.97 -32.67 -7.82
CA GLY A 129 0.38 -33.17 -7.58
C GLY A 129 0.52 -33.87 -6.21
N ASP A 130 1.61 -34.63 -6.05
CA ASP A 130 1.93 -35.30 -4.79
C ASP A 130 2.36 -34.30 -3.70
N TYR A 131 2.26 -34.74 -2.43
CA TYR A 131 2.60 -33.86 -1.31
C TYR A 131 4.09 -33.50 -1.26
N GLU A 132 4.97 -34.43 -1.63
CA GLU A 132 6.41 -34.17 -1.71
C GLU A 132 6.74 -33.10 -2.78
N GLY A 133 6.08 -33.17 -3.94
CA GLY A 133 6.12 -32.12 -4.96
C GLY A 133 5.58 -30.80 -4.43
N PHE A 134 4.47 -30.82 -3.70
CA PHE A 134 3.91 -29.64 -3.08
C PHE A 134 4.90 -28.96 -2.13
N GLU A 135 5.54 -29.71 -1.23
CA GLU A 135 6.53 -29.17 -0.28
C GLU A 135 7.69 -28.49 -0.99
N ARG A 136 8.23 -29.14 -2.03
CA ARG A 136 9.28 -28.56 -2.87
C ARG A 136 8.85 -27.25 -3.52
N ASN A 137 7.63 -27.20 -4.06
CA ASN A 137 7.11 -26.02 -4.75
C ASN A 137 6.80 -24.87 -3.79
N VAL A 138 6.36 -25.16 -2.57
CA VAL A 138 6.26 -24.13 -1.52
C VAL A 138 7.64 -23.56 -1.21
N ALA A 139 8.66 -24.39 -1.02
CA ALA A 139 10.03 -23.90 -0.78
C ALA A 139 10.53 -23.02 -1.94
N MET A 140 10.26 -23.41 -3.19
CA MET A 140 10.56 -22.60 -4.39
C MET A 140 9.81 -21.27 -4.37
N ALA A 141 8.52 -21.26 -4.02
CA ALA A 141 7.74 -20.04 -3.90
C ALA A 141 8.29 -19.10 -2.82
N PHE A 142 8.71 -19.63 -1.67
CA PHE A 142 9.32 -18.82 -0.61
C PHE A 142 10.63 -18.17 -1.05
N ASP A 143 11.47 -18.89 -1.78
CA ASP A 143 12.72 -18.34 -2.32
C ASP A 143 12.47 -17.32 -3.44
N ALA A 144 11.57 -17.64 -4.37
CA ALA A 144 11.26 -16.79 -5.52
C ALA A 144 10.63 -15.46 -5.11
N LEU A 145 9.69 -15.51 -4.16
CA LEU A 145 8.94 -14.35 -3.66
C LEU A 145 9.61 -13.68 -2.44
N ARG A 146 10.79 -14.16 -2.04
CA ARG A 146 11.56 -13.64 -0.90
C ARG A 146 10.74 -13.56 0.38
N LEU A 147 10.05 -14.67 0.69
CA LEU A 147 9.25 -14.86 1.90
C LEU A 147 10.06 -15.57 2.99
N ARG A 148 9.57 -15.46 4.22
CA ARG A 148 10.07 -16.13 5.42
C ARG A 148 8.89 -16.74 6.17
N ALA A 149 9.05 -17.98 6.63
CA ALA A 149 8.14 -18.63 7.55
C ALA A 149 8.69 -18.55 8.98
N THR A 150 7.78 -18.32 9.93
CA THR A 150 8.05 -18.41 11.36
C THR A 150 6.94 -19.20 12.03
N ASP A 151 7.28 -19.90 13.12
CA ASP A 151 6.26 -20.47 14.00
C ASP A 151 5.54 -19.36 14.81
N ILE A 152 4.56 -19.76 15.62
CA ILE A 152 3.81 -18.84 16.50
C ILE A 152 4.68 -18.18 17.58
N PHE A 153 5.88 -18.73 17.84
CA PHE A 153 6.86 -18.22 18.80
C PHE A 153 7.94 -17.34 18.14
N GLY A 154 7.85 -17.12 16.83
CA GLY A 154 8.78 -16.30 16.06
C GLY A 154 10.08 -17.01 15.64
N ARG A 155 10.18 -18.33 15.78
CA ARG A 155 11.33 -19.09 15.30
C ARG A 155 11.26 -19.22 13.79
N VAL A 156 12.38 -18.91 13.12
CA VAL A 156 12.48 -19.00 11.66
C VAL A 156 12.57 -20.47 11.25
N LEU A 157 11.75 -20.83 10.26
CA LEU A 157 11.69 -22.19 9.72
C LEU A 157 12.30 -22.21 8.31
N ASP A 158 13.09 -23.24 8.03
CA ASP A 158 13.60 -23.50 6.69
C ASP A 158 12.65 -24.44 5.94
N MET A 159 11.92 -23.86 4.99
CA MET A 159 10.93 -24.57 4.17
C MET A 159 11.55 -25.64 3.26
N LYS A 160 12.88 -25.66 3.10
CA LYS A 160 13.59 -26.71 2.34
C LYS A 160 13.72 -28.02 3.09
N ILE A 161 13.62 -27.99 4.41
CA ILE A 161 13.75 -29.18 5.27
C ILE A 161 12.43 -29.94 5.31
N GLY A 162 11.31 -29.23 5.23
CA GLY A 162 9.95 -29.77 5.20
C GLY A 162 8.94 -28.71 5.62
N ILE A 163 7.66 -29.00 5.37
CA ILE A 163 6.56 -28.13 5.82
C ILE A 163 5.96 -28.73 7.09
N PRO A 164 6.02 -28.01 8.23
CA PRO A 164 5.40 -28.52 9.44
C PRO A 164 3.86 -28.50 9.34
N ASP A 165 3.23 -29.49 9.96
CA ASP A 165 1.77 -29.57 10.14
C ASP A 165 1.31 -28.63 11.25
N GLU A 166 1.52 -27.33 11.06
CA GLU A 166 1.08 -26.30 11.98
C GLU A 166 0.81 -24.97 11.27
N LEU A 167 0.21 -24.03 12.00
CA LEU A 167 -0.07 -22.70 11.49
C LEU A 167 1.21 -21.86 11.47
N LEU A 168 1.61 -21.40 10.28
CA LEU A 168 2.81 -20.62 10.08
C LEU A 168 2.52 -19.14 9.89
N CYS A 169 3.40 -18.31 10.46
CA CYS A 169 3.45 -16.87 10.24
C CYS A 169 4.37 -16.58 9.04
N ILE A 170 3.77 -16.25 7.89
CA ILE A 170 4.46 -15.93 6.65
C ILE A 170 4.65 -14.42 6.54
N SER A 171 5.87 -13.98 6.27
CA SER A 171 6.17 -12.56 6.05
C SER A 171 7.19 -12.35 4.93
N LEU A 172 7.33 -11.11 4.47
CA LEU A 172 8.47 -10.73 3.64
C LEU A 172 9.77 -10.90 4.44
N ARG A 173 10.86 -11.32 3.78
CA ARG A 173 12.19 -11.32 4.38
C ARG A 173 12.61 -9.90 4.77
N ASP A 174 13.45 -9.80 5.80
CA ASP A 174 13.84 -8.50 6.38
C ASP A 174 14.56 -7.61 5.37
N ASP A 175 15.40 -8.19 4.50
CA ASP A 175 16.09 -7.48 3.42
C ASP A 175 15.10 -6.84 2.42
N VAL A 176 14.00 -7.53 2.11
CA VAL A 176 12.91 -6.97 1.29
C VAL A 176 12.19 -5.85 2.04
N LYS A 177 11.85 -6.08 3.31
CA LYS A 177 11.16 -5.09 4.14
C LYS A 177 11.97 -3.80 4.25
N GLU A 178 13.28 -3.91 4.41
CA GLU A 178 14.18 -2.75 4.46
C GLU A 178 14.23 -2.02 3.11
N LEU A 179 14.31 -2.72 1.98
CA LEU A 179 14.27 -2.09 0.66
C LEU A 179 12.94 -1.36 0.37
N LEU A 180 11.82 -1.95 0.78
CA LEU A 180 10.50 -1.40 0.55
C LEU A 180 10.17 -0.27 1.54
N PHE A 181 10.48 -0.47 2.81
CA PHE A 181 10.00 0.36 3.91
C PHE A 181 11.10 1.07 4.71
N GLY A 182 12.37 0.87 4.42
CA GLY A 182 13.49 1.42 5.21
C GLY A 182 13.59 0.84 6.62
N GLU A 183 14.66 1.20 7.35
CA GLU A 183 14.95 0.69 8.70
C GLU A 183 13.81 0.96 9.71
N ASP A 184 13.11 2.09 9.59
CA ASP A 184 12.03 2.44 10.51
C ASP A 184 10.71 1.69 10.24
N GLY A 185 10.63 0.89 9.17
CA GLY A 185 9.34 0.40 8.64
C GLY A 185 8.40 1.54 8.22
N THR A 186 8.97 2.76 8.11
CA THR A 186 8.55 4.13 7.75
C THR A 186 8.24 4.48 6.32
N GLY A 187 8.98 3.85 5.39
CA GLY A 187 8.85 3.81 3.93
C GLY A 187 8.06 5.00 3.47
N ARG A 188 8.72 6.15 3.51
CA ARG A 188 8.14 7.47 3.33
C ARG A 188 7.04 7.35 2.27
N LYS A 189 5.77 7.35 2.70
CA LYS A 189 4.73 7.93 1.85
C LYS A 189 5.29 9.29 1.45
N ALA A 190 4.86 9.80 0.31
CA ALA A 190 4.92 11.23 0.00
C ALA A 190 4.13 12.08 1.03
N GLY A 191 4.26 11.80 2.33
CA GLY A 191 3.82 12.60 3.46
C GLY A 191 4.72 13.79 3.72
N THR A 192 5.80 13.98 2.96
CA THR A 192 6.38 15.33 2.80
C THR A 192 5.31 16.27 2.27
N ASP A 193 4.47 15.85 1.31
CA ASP A 193 3.41 16.71 0.79
C ASP A 193 2.25 16.92 1.76
N ILE A 194 1.83 15.91 2.52
CA ILE A 194 0.74 16.09 3.50
C ILE A 194 1.23 16.86 4.73
N ARG A 195 2.45 16.58 5.22
CA ARG A 195 3.05 17.30 6.34
C ARG A 195 3.41 18.73 5.94
N ALA A 196 3.91 18.95 4.73
CA ALA A 196 4.15 20.29 4.18
C ALA A 196 2.85 21.03 3.87
N LYS A 197 1.80 20.37 3.36
CA LYS A 197 0.47 20.97 3.21
C LYS A 197 -0.14 21.32 4.56
N MET A 198 -0.01 20.46 5.57
CA MET A 198 -0.48 20.73 6.92
C MET A 198 0.32 21.83 7.62
N SER A 199 1.64 21.91 7.39
CA SER A 199 2.45 23.03 7.91
C SER A 199 2.10 24.33 7.20
N ALA A 200 1.93 24.31 5.88
CA ALA A 200 1.52 25.48 5.10
C ALA A 200 0.11 25.97 5.46
N LEU A 201 -0.84 25.05 5.70
CA LEU A 201 -2.17 25.39 6.18
C LEU A 201 -2.14 25.97 7.60
N LYS A 202 -1.28 25.44 8.50
CA LYS A 202 -1.07 26.00 9.84
C LYS A 202 -0.47 27.41 9.77
N GLU A 203 0.57 27.62 8.96
CA GLU A 203 1.19 28.94 8.75
C GLU A 203 0.19 29.95 8.18
N LYS A 204 -0.60 29.54 7.19
CA LYS A 204 -1.62 30.39 6.59
C LYS A 204 -2.71 30.77 7.60
N SER A 205 -3.16 29.82 8.42
CA SER A 205 -4.16 30.07 9.45
C SER A 205 -3.64 30.96 10.59
N LEU A 206 -2.36 30.81 10.97
CA LEU A 206 -1.70 31.71 11.93
C LEU A 206 -1.59 33.14 11.40
N LYS A 207 -1.15 33.32 10.15
CA LYS A 207 -1.11 34.65 9.51
C LYS A 207 -2.48 35.30 9.42
N GLU A 208 -3.50 34.57 8.96
CA GLU A 208 -4.86 35.10 8.87
C GLU A 208 -5.42 35.51 10.24
N ARG A 209 -5.02 34.84 11.32
CA ARG A 209 -5.40 35.21 12.68
C ARG A 209 -4.66 36.46 13.15
N GLU A 210 -3.36 36.55 12.93
CA GLU A 210 -2.56 37.74 13.27
C GLU A 210 -3.03 38.99 12.51
N ASP A 211 -3.39 38.85 11.23
CA ASP A 211 -3.91 39.94 10.42
C ASP A 211 -5.28 40.41 10.93
N ARG A 212 -6.18 39.49 11.31
CA ARG A 212 -7.47 39.85 11.94
C ARG A 212 -7.29 40.53 13.29
N GLU A 213 -6.34 40.08 14.11
CA GLU A 213 -6.05 40.69 15.41
C GLU A 213 -5.46 42.11 15.24
N ARG A 214 -4.61 42.33 14.23
CA ARG A 214 -4.09 43.67 13.87
C ARG A 214 -5.15 44.59 13.31
N GLU A 215 -6.03 44.09 12.45
CA GLU A 215 -7.16 44.85 11.93
C GLU A 215 -8.12 45.26 13.05
N GLN A 216 -8.45 44.35 13.97
CA GLN A 216 -9.28 44.66 15.14
C GLN A 216 -8.59 45.67 16.08
N ALA A 217 -7.30 45.51 16.37
CA ALA A 217 -6.56 46.48 17.18
C ALA A 217 -6.56 47.88 16.55
N SER A 218 -6.34 47.96 15.23
CA SER A 218 -6.35 49.22 14.49
C SER A 218 -7.74 49.87 14.41
N ALA A 219 -8.80 49.06 14.26
CA ALA A 219 -10.18 49.53 14.28
C ALA A 219 -10.55 50.07 15.67
N THR A 220 -10.19 49.35 16.73
CA THR A 220 -10.46 49.77 18.12
C THR A 220 -9.71 51.06 18.46
N ALA A 221 -8.46 51.20 18.02
CA ALA A 221 -7.67 52.43 18.19
C ALA A 221 -8.29 53.63 17.44
N ARG A 222 -8.80 53.44 16.22
CA ARG A 222 -9.51 54.48 15.46
C ARG A 222 -10.84 54.89 16.11
N THR A 223 -11.57 53.93 16.67
CA THR A 223 -12.86 54.21 17.35
C THR A 223 -12.64 54.92 18.70
N GLY A 224 -11.60 54.54 19.44
CA GLY A 224 -11.18 55.23 20.66
C GLY A 224 -10.69 56.66 20.42
N ALA A 225 -9.88 56.89 19.39
CA ALA A 225 -9.41 58.22 19.01
C ALA A 225 -10.55 59.15 18.55
N LYS A 226 -11.58 58.60 17.90
CA LYS A 226 -12.77 59.36 17.49
C LYS A 226 -13.64 59.78 18.69
N ARG A 227 -13.85 58.88 19.65
CA ARG A 227 -14.56 59.18 20.92
C ARG A 227 -13.87 60.27 21.75
N ILE A 228 -12.54 60.24 21.87
CA ILE A 228 -11.78 61.25 22.61
C ILE A 228 -11.91 62.63 21.95
N LYS A 229 -11.94 62.68 20.61
CA LYS A 229 -12.11 63.93 19.85
C LYS A 229 -13.53 64.48 19.99
N ASP A 230 -14.55 63.63 19.95
CA ASP A 230 -15.95 64.03 20.15
C ASP A 230 -16.21 64.54 21.59
N ASP A 231 -15.60 63.93 22.61
CA ASP A 231 -15.69 64.39 24.00
C ASP A 231 -14.99 65.73 24.26
N GLN A 232 -13.90 66.04 23.55
CA GLN A 232 -13.25 67.36 23.60
C GLN A 232 -14.08 68.45 22.91
N VAL A 233 -14.71 68.14 21.78
CA VAL A 233 -15.58 69.08 21.06
C VAL A 233 -16.84 69.41 21.87
N ASN A 234 -17.44 68.43 22.56
CA ASN A 234 -18.64 68.63 23.37
C ASN A 234 -18.39 69.37 24.69
N ARG A 235 -17.16 69.34 25.22
CA ARG A 235 -16.75 70.16 26.38
C ARG A 235 -16.44 71.62 26.00
N GLY A 236 -16.03 71.88 24.75
CA GLY A 236 -15.76 73.23 24.25
C GLY A 236 -17.03 74.05 23.97
N THR A 237 -18.13 73.42 23.58
CA THR A 237 -19.40 74.11 23.22
C THR A 237 -20.27 74.48 24.42
N ARG A 238 -20.00 73.97 25.64
CA ARG A 238 -20.78 74.27 26.85
C ARG A 238 -20.35 75.53 27.61
N ASN A 239 -19.19 76.12 27.28
CA ASN A 239 -18.65 77.31 27.97
C ASN A 239 -18.81 78.63 27.16
N GLY A 240 -19.63 78.66 26.10
CA GLY A 240 -19.69 79.79 25.16
C GLY A 240 -21.06 80.44 24.95
N ARG A 241 -22.02 80.31 25.88
CA ARG A 241 -23.27 81.08 25.86
C ARG A 241 -23.56 81.62 27.25
N SER A 242 -23.05 82.81 27.52
CA SER A 242 -23.57 83.80 28.47
C SER A 242 -23.77 85.09 27.71
#